data_AF-A0A2Z5X0Y7-F1
#
_entry.id   AF-A0A2Z5X0Y7-F1
#
_cell.length_a   1.000
_cell.length_b   1.000
_cell.length_c   1.000
_cell.angle_alpha   90.00
_cell.angle_beta   90.00
_cell.angle_gamma   90.00
#
_symmetry.space_group_name_H-M   'P 1'
#
loop_
_entity.id
_entity.type
_entity.pdbx_description
1 polymer ?
#
loop_
_entity_poly.entity_id
_entity_poly.type
_entity_poly.pdbx_seq_one_letter_code
_entity_poly.pdbx_strand_id
1 'polypeptide(L)'
;MSNEGERIRPPERRYDPMQGKINQAVGIMKLVALSAEKVDKLTKDPRFQRYHNGGWDFFQSANNAAPGEYCTAFFWKKDGLVRISGPGGDYKGALLTFWGQDIPRPENMETIRATLSQSDGSPQTVKVFNYILPGDTYGAISFAVPTIEAALDAMKDVERFDIEIGGKSVAKVEWHSGLMARDKLRECVNARASK
;
A
#
# COMPACT_ATOMS: atom_id res chain seq x y z
N MET A 1 2.01 -39.09 -39.13
CA MET A 1 0.95 -38.35 -38.41
C MET A 1 1.63 -37.67 -37.23
N SER A 2 1.88 -36.37 -37.39
CA SER A 2 2.66 -35.53 -36.47
C SER A 2 1.80 -35.13 -35.29
N ASN A 3 2.31 -35.33 -34.07
CA ASN A 3 1.68 -34.89 -32.83
C ASN A 3 2.11 -33.43 -32.59
N GLU A 4 1.22 -32.47 -32.79
CA GLU A 4 1.47 -31.08 -32.43
C GLU A 4 1.29 -30.90 -30.92
N GLY A 5 2.41 -30.66 -30.23
CA GLY A 5 2.44 -30.31 -28.83
C GLY A 5 1.68 -29.02 -28.57
N GLU A 6 0.68 -29.11 -27.71
CA GLU A 6 -0.07 -27.99 -27.18
C GLU A 6 0.89 -27.07 -26.41
N ARG A 7 1.25 -25.95 -27.04
CA ARG A 7 2.04 -24.89 -26.41
C ARG A 7 1.19 -24.29 -25.29
N ILE A 8 1.44 -24.73 -24.05
CA ILE A 8 0.91 -24.07 -22.85
C ILE A 8 1.40 -22.61 -22.91
N ARG A 9 0.49 -21.69 -23.24
CA ARG A 9 0.79 -20.26 -23.14
C ARG A 9 1.07 -19.99 -21.66
N PRO A 10 2.18 -19.31 -21.32
CA PRO A 10 2.37 -18.84 -19.95
C PRO A 10 1.10 -18.09 -19.53
N PRO A 11 0.61 -18.28 -18.29
CA PRO A 11 -0.53 -17.49 -17.83
C PRO A 11 -0.19 -16.01 -18.05
N GLU A 12 -1.06 -15.28 -18.75
CA GLU A 12 -0.91 -13.84 -18.91
C GLU A 12 -0.62 -13.26 -17.52
N ARG A 13 0.48 -12.51 -17.39
CA ARG A 13 0.77 -11.77 -16.15
C ARG A 13 -0.37 -10.78 -15.97
N ARG A 14 -1.41 -11.19 -15.23
CA ARG A 14 -2.56 -10.36 -14.92
C ARG A 14 -2.03 -9.14 -14.18
N TYR A 15 -2.16 -7.98 -14.81
CA TYR A 15 -1.72 -6.71 -14.24
C TYR A 15 -2.34 -6.52 -12.86
N ASP A 16 -1.55 -6.34 -11.81
CA ASP A 16 -2.05 -5.93 -10.50
C ASP A 16 -1.92 -4.41 -10.37
N PRO A 17 -3.03 -3.65 -10.25
CA PRO A 17 -2.98 -2.20 -10.08
C PRO A 17 -2.10 -1.75 -8.91
N MET A 18 -2.13 -2.49 -7.80
CA MET A 18 -1.30 -2.18 -6.63
C MET A 18 0.18 -2.40 -6.92
N GLN A 19 0.53 -3.52 -7.56
CA GLN A 19 1.92 -3.78 -7.98
C GLN A 19 2.43 -2.68 -8.91
N GLY A 20 1.59 -2.23 -9.86
CA GLY A 20 1.92 -1.12 -10.75
C GLY A 20 2.25 0.16 -10.00
N LYS A 21 1.44 0.52 -9.00
CA LYS A 21 1.63 1.71 -8.16
C LYS A 21 2.89 1.63 -7.29
N ILE A 22 3.18 0.46 -6.71
CA ILE A 22 4.40 0.28 -5.91
C ILE A 22 5.64 0.34 -6.80
N ASN A 23 5.64 -0.35 -7.94
CA ASN A 23 6.75 -0.31 -8.89
C ASN A 23 7.04 1.13 -9.36
N GLN A 24 5.99 1.91 -9.62
CA GLN A 24 6.13 3.33 -9.96
C GLN A 24 6.73 4.14 -8.80
N ALA A 25 6.19 4.00 -7.59
CA ALA A 25 6.67 4.73 -6.41
C ALA A 25 8.14 4.40 -6.11
N VAL A 26 8.48 3.11 -6.01
CA VAL A 26 9.85 2.64 -5.76
C VAL A 26 10.80 3.04 -6.89
N GLY A 27 10.35 2.98 -8.15
CA GLY A 27 11.13 3.42 -9.30
C GLY A 27 11.49 4.91 -9.23
N ILE A 28 10.53 5.77 -8.87
CA ILE A 28 10.76 7.19 -8.65
C ILE A 28 11.72 7.40 -7.46
N MET A 29 11.51 6.70 -6.35
CA MET A 29 12.39 6.81 -5.17
C MET A 29 13.84 6.46 -5.50
N LYS A 30 14.07 5.37 -6.24
CA LYS A 30 15.41 4.97 -6.70
C LYS A 30 16.01 6.02 -7.63
N LEU A 31 15.25 6.49 -8.62
CA LEU A 31 15.72 7.48 -9.58
C LEU A 31 16.11 8.80 -8.89
N VAL A 32 15.27 9.28 -7.97
CA VAL A 32 15.53 10.52 -7.23
C VAL A 32 16.73 10.36 -6.29
N ALA A 33 16.84 9.24 -5.57
CA ALA A 33 18.00 8.97 -4.70
C ALA A 33 19.32 8.94 -5.48
N LEU A 34 19.34 8.33 -6.67
CA LEU A 34 20.53 8.30 -7.54
C LEU A 34 20.86 9.64 -8.20
N SER A 35 19.88 10.54 -8.30
CA SER A 35 20.05 11.87 -8.90
C SER A 35 20.17 13.00 -7.88
N ALA A 36 20.23 12.65 -6.59
CA ALA A 36 20.39 13.58 -5.47
C ALA A 36 21.69 14.40 -5.53
N GLU A 37 22.67 14.05 -6.37
CA GLU A 37 23.84 14.92 -6.62
C GLU A 37 23.54 16.09 -7.59
N LYS A 38 22.32 16.15 -8.15
CA LYS A 38 21.85 17.18 -9.10
C LYS A 38 20.62 17.95 -8.57
N VAL A 39 20.49 18.09 -7.24
CA VAL A 39 19.31 18.62 -6.52
C VAL A 39 18.74 19.89 -7.15
N ASP A 40 19.58 20.88 -7.48
CA ASP A 40 19.13 22.19 -7.98
C ASP A 40 18.27 22.09 -9.24
N LYS A 41 18.56 21.12 -10.12
CA LYS A 41 17.79 20.92 -11.36
C LYS A 41 16.47 20.17 -11.14
N LEU A 42 16.34 19.44 -10.03
CA LEU A 42 15.21 18.56 -9.74
C LEU A 42 14.13 19.23 -8.90
N THR A 43 14.42 20.35 -8.23
CA THR A 43 13.45 21.05 -7.37
C THR A 43 12.14 21.43 -8.09
N LYS A 44 12.15 21.60 -9.41
CA LYS A 44 10.94 21.87 -10.22
C LYS A 44 10.27 20.62 -10.80
N ASP A 45 10.88 19.44 -10.66
CA ASP A 45 10.33 18.19 -11.16
C ASP A 45 9.19 17.70 -10.24
N PRO A 46 7.96 17.49 -10.77
CA PRO A 46 6.85 16.97 -9.97
C PRO A 46 7.15 15.65 -9.26
N ARG A 47 8.04 14.81 -9.82
CA ARG A 47 8.45 13.54 -9.21
C ARG A 47 9.31 13.76 -7.97
N PHE A 48 10.17 14.79 -8.00
CA PHE A 48 10.97 15.20 -6.85
C PHE A 48 10.05 15.76 -5.75
N GLN A 49 9.08 16.60 -6.12
CA GLN A 49 8.08 17.12 -5.18
C GLN A 49 7.24 15.98 -4.56
N ARG A 50 6.78 15.01 -5.37
CA ARG A 50 6.07 13.84 -4.86
C ARG A 50 6.94 12.97 -3.95
N TYR A 51 8.21 12.79 -4.28
CA TYR A 51 9.17 12.06 -3.45
C TYR A 51 9.35 12.70 -2.06
N HIS A 52 9.46 14.03 -1.99
CA HIS A 52 9.68 14.75 -0.73
C HIS A 52 8.41 15.00 0.07
N ASN A 53 7.37 15.52 -0.57
CA ASN A 53 6.15 15.95 0.11
C ASN A 53 5.21 14.76 0.35
N GLY A 54 5.25 13.77 -0.53
CA GLY A 54 4.30 12.66 -0.54
C GLY A 54 2.99 13.01 -1.22
N GLY A 55 2.09 12.04 -1.25
CA GLY A 55 0.74 12.24 -1.80
C GLY A 55 -0.03 10.93 -1.92
N TRP A 56 -1.34 11.07 -2.10
CA TRP A 56 -2.28 9.97 -2.22
C TRP A 56 -2.60 9.62 -3.67
N ASP A 57 -2.68 8.32 -3.97
CA ASP A 57 -3.27 7.77 -5.17
C ASP A 57 -4.56 7.02 -4.81
N PHE A 58 -5.62 7.20 -5.62
CA PHE A 58 -6.93 6.56 -5.41
C PHE A 58 -7.29 5.67 -6.59
N PHE A 59 -7.68 4.41 -6.31
CA PHE A 59 -8.02 3.42 -7.34
C PHE A 59 -8.75 2.21 -6.71
N GLN A 60 -9.23 1.29 -7.55
CA GLN A 60 -9.68 -0.03 -7.10
C GLN A 60 -8.58 -1.06 -7.40
N SER A 61 -8.12 -1.80 -6.38
CA SER A 61 -6.93 -2.65 -6.46
C SER A 61 -7.17 -4.06 -7.00
N ALA A 62 -8.30 -4.29 -7.67
CA ALA A 62 -8.58 -5.54 -8.37
C ALA A 62 -9.10 -5.25 -9.78
N ASN A 63 -8.66 -6.07 -10.75
CA ASN A 63 -9.17 -5.96 -12.11
C ASN A 63 -10.64 -6.33 -12.15
N ASN A 64 -11.45 -5.49 -12.80
CA ASN A 64 -12.90 -5.65 -12.91
C ASN A 64 -13.60 -5.68 -11.55
N ALA A 65 -13.05 -4.98 -10.55
CA ALA A 65 -13.72 -4.80 -9.27
C ALA A 65 -15.11 -4.18 -9.46
N ALA A 66 -16.11 -4.75 -8.79
CA ALA A 66 -17.42 -4.13 -8.74
C ALA A 66 -17.32 -2.74 -8.08
N PRO A 67 -18.20 -1.78 -8.42
CA PRO A 67 -18.26 -0.50 -7.72
C PRO A 67 -18.39 -0.72 -6.20
N GLY A 68 -17.58 -0.02 -5.41
CA GLY A 68 -17.51 -0.18 -3.96
C GLY A 68 -16.51 -1.23 -3.46
N GLU A 69 -15.94 -2.07 -4.33
CA GLU A 69 -15.00 -3.11 -3.94
C GLU A 69 -13.53 -2.74 -4.22
N TYR A 70 -12.63 -3.21 -3.36
CA TYR A 70 -11.18 -3.02 -3.46
C TYR A 70 -10.78 -1.53 -3.54
N CYS A 71 -11.64 -0.63 -3.07
CA CYS A 71 -11.36 0.80 -2.96
C CYS A 71 -10.07 1.01 -2.18
N THR A 72 -9.15 1.79 -2.74
CA THR A 72 -7.78 1.90 -2.25
C THR A 72 -7.33 3.36 -2.24
N ALA A 73 -6.75 3.77 -1.11
CA ALA A 73 -5.95 4.98 -1.00
C ALA A 73 -4.53 4.58 -0.64
N PHE A 74 -3.58 5.01 -1.47
CA PHE A 74 -2.18 4.67 -1.34
C PHE A 74 -1.36 5.94 -1.18
N PHE A 75 -0.78 6.15 0.01
CA PHE A 75 0.15 7.23 0.28
C PHE A 75 1.57 6.73 0.12
N TRP A 76 2.42 7.53 -0.51
CA TRP A 76 3.85 7.27 -0.54
C TRP A 76 4.64 8.56 -0.56
N LYS A 77 5.80 8.52 0.11
CA LYS A 77 6.91 9.49 0.04
C LYS A 77 8.22 8.74 0.27
N LYS A 78 9.35 9.42 0.15
CA LYS A 78 10.69 8.82 0.29
C LYS A 78 10.90 7.91 1.50
N ASP A 79 10.23 8.21 2.61
CA ASP A 79 10.44 7.53 3.89
C ASP A 79 9.46 6.37 4.10
N GLY A 80 8.42 6.22 3.28
CA GLY A 80 7.37 5.25 3.58
C GLY A 80 6.25 5.12 2.57
N LEU A 81 5.69 3.91 2.51
CA LEU A 81 4.57 3.52 1.67
C LEU A 81 3.48 2.93 2.56
N VAL A 82 2.25 3.44 2.45
CA VAL A 82 1.10 2.96 3.22
C VAL A 82 -0.15 2.96 2.37
N ARG A 83 -0.97 1.92 2.55
CA ARG A 83 -2.24 1.73 1.87
C ARG A 83 -3.34 1.49 2.88
N ILE A 84 -4.49 2.11 2.64
CA ILE A 84 -5.77 1.68 3.21
C ILE A 84 -6.63 1.15 2.07
N SER A 85 -7.18 -0.06 2.24
CA SER A 85 -8.03 -0.68 1.22
C SER A 85 -9.13 -1.56 1.81
N GLY A 86 -10.25 -1.69 1.10
CA GLY A 86 -11.34 -2.59 1.43
C GLY A 86 -12.70 -1.92 1.31
N PRO A 87 -13.81 -2.65 1.50
CA PRO A 87 -13.94 -4.12 1.47
C PRO A 87 -13.72 -4.68 0.06
N GLY A 88 -13.73 -6.00 -0.14
CA GLY A 88 -13.65 -6.59 -1.49
C GLY A 88 -13.87 -8.10 -1.52
N GLY A 89 -14.68 -8.57 -2.48
CA GLY A 89 -15.13 -9.96 -2.54
C GLY A 89 -15.81 -10.37 -1.23
N ASP A 90 -15.38 -11.49 -0.65
CA ASP A 90 -15.92 -11.99 0.61
C ASP A 90 -15.35 -11.27 1.85
N TYR A 91 -14.25 -10.52 1.71
CA TYR A 91 -13.65 -9.80 2.83
C TYR A 91 -14.36 -8.46 3.06
N LYS A 92 -15.04 -8.34 4.20
CA LYS A 92 -15.82 -7.14 4.59
C LYS A 92 -15.05 -6.15 5.46
N GLY A 93 -13.84 -6.49 5.88
CA GLY A 93 -12.98 -5.58 6.65
C GLY A 93 -12.20 -4.61 5.77
N ALA A 94 -11.22 -3.95 6.39
CA ALA A 94 -10.23 -3.16 5.69
C ALA A 94 -8.81 -3.61 6.06
N LEU A 95 -7.87 -3.32 5.16
CA LEU A 95 -6.45 -3.58 5.35
C LEU A 95 -5.70 -2.27 5.39
N LEU A 96 -4.91 -2.08 6.46
CA LEU A 96 -3.88 -1.06 6.55
C LEU A 96 -2.53 -1.73 6.29
N THR A 97 -1.93 -1.45 5.15
CA THR A 97 -0.72 -2.14 4.67
C THR A 97 0.45 -1.18 4.55
N PHE A 98 1.62 -1.59 5.04
CA PHE A 98 2.87 -0.87 4.96
C PHE A 98 3.88 -1.66 4.12
N TRP A 99 4.72 -0.95 3.37
CA TRP A 99 5.87 -1.53 2.67
C TRP A 99 7.16 -0.87 3.12
N GLY A 100 8.21 -1.66 3.32
CA GLY A 100 9.53 -1.18 3.74
C GLY A 100 10.65 -2.15 3.36
N GLN A 101 11.88 -1.63 3.30
CA GLN A 101 13.06 -2.44 3.03
C GLN A 101 13.47 -3.32 4.22
N ASP A 102 13.20 -2.83 5.43
CA ASP A 102 13.50 -3.55 6.69
C ASP A 102 12.37 -4.48 7.14
N ILE A 103 11.22 -4.46 6.45
CA ILE A 103 10.15 -5.43 6.68
C ILE A 103 10.61 -6.81 6.18
N PRO A 104 10.47 -7.88 6.98
CA PRO A 104 10.84 -9.23 6.56
C PRO A 104 10.13 -9.67 5.28
N ARG A 105 10.82 -10.54 4.53
CA ARG A 105 10.43 -10.99 3.20
C ARG A 105 10.30 -12.50 3.18
N PRO A 106 9.24 -13.06 3.79
CA PRO A 106 9.05 -14.50 3.82
C PRO A 106 8.72 -15.00 2.40
N GLU A 107 9.12 -16.24 2.09
CA GLU A 107 8.83 -16.87 0.80
C GLU A 107 7.32 -17.06 0.58
N ASN A 108 6.61 -17.34 1.67
CA ASN A 108 5.15 -17.49 1.71
C ASN A 108 4.54 -16.44 2.65
N MET A 109 3.27 -16.11 2.47
CA MET A 109 2.58 -15.25 3.42
C MET A 109 2.53 -15.92 4.81
N GLU A 110 2.90 -15.17 5.84
CA GLU A 110 2.92 -15.64 7.22
C GLU A 110 2.11 -14.70 8.12
N THR A 111 1.61 -15.24 9.24
CA THR A 111 1.01 -14.43 10.30
C THR A 111 2.00 -14.27 11.43
N ILE A 112 2.44 -13.04 11.68
CA ILE A 112 3.41 -12.71 12.74
C ILE A 112 2.81 -11.73 13.74
N ARG A 113 3.54 -11.42 14.82
CA ARG A 113 3.18 -10.30 15.71
C ARG A 113 3.98 -9.06 15.33
N ALA A 114 3.30 -7.93 15.26
CA ALA A 114 3.93 -6.62 15.10
C ALA A 114 3.29 -5.62 16.07
N THR A 115 4.08 -4.63 16.49
CA THR A 115 3.59 -3.49 17.26
C THR A 115 3.38 -2.31 16.33
N LEU A 116 2.20 -1.69 16.41
CA LEU A 116 1.87 -0.43 15.73
C LEU A 116 1.85 0.70 16.76
N SER A 117 2.69 1.70 16.55
CA SER A 117 2.65 2.96 17.28
C SER A 117 2.07 4.04 16.37
N GLN A 118 1.14 4.83 16.89
CA GLN A 118 0.50 5.95 16.19
C GLN A 118 0.86 7.28 16.88
N SER A 119 0.55 8.43 16.27
CA SER A 119 0.89 9.75 16.84
C SER A 119 0.29 9.99 18.21
N ASP A 120 -0.86 9.38 18.48
CA ASP A 120 -1.46 9.29 19.80
C ASP A 120 -1.82 7.85 20.14
N GLY A 121 -2.07 7.60 21.43
CA GLY A 121 -2.39 6.29 21.96
C GLY A 121 -1.16 5.46 22.33
N SER A 122 -1.43 4.38 23.04
CA SER A 122 -0.41 3.41 23.42
C SER A 122 -0.11 2.47 22.26
N PRO A 123 1.15 2.06 22.05
CA PRO A 123 1.51 1.04 21.06
C PRO A 123 0.67 -0.23 21.20
N GLN A 124 0.22 -0.79 20.08
CA GLN A 124 -0.64 -1.97 20.04
C GLN A 124 0.08 -3.14 19.37
N THR A 125 0.27 -4.25 20.08
CA THR A 125 0.85 -5.47 19.50
C THR A 125 -0.23 -6.45 19.06
N VAL A 126 -0.37 -6.63 17.75
CA VAL A 126 -1.41 -7.47 17.14
C VAL A 126 -0.82 -8.50 16.16
N LYS A 127 -1.64 -9.46 15.74
CA LYS A 127 -1.31 -10.35 14.64
C LYS A 127 -1.46 -9.61 13.30
N VAL A 128 -0.51 -9.79 12.41
CA VAL A 128 -0.47 -9.15 11.10
C VAL A 128 -0.09 -10.15 10.02
N PHE A 129 -0.47 -9.88 8.77
CA PHE A 129 0.00 -10.64 7.62
C PHE A 129 1.31 -10.04 7.12
N ASN A 130 2.36 -10.84 7.03
CA ASN A 130 3.64 -10.46 6.42
C ASN A 130 3.85 -11.25 5.13
N TYR A 131 4.15 -10.54 4.05
CA TYR A 131 4.33 -11.13 2.71
C TYR A 131 5.22 -10.25 1.86
N ILE A 132 5.53 -10.75 0.67
CA ILE A 132 6.11 -9.97 -0.43
C ILE A 132 5.13 -9.99 -1.60
N LEU A 133 5.14 -8.92 -2.40
CA LEU A 133 4.50 -9.00 -3.71
C LEU A 133 5.48 -9.61 -4.73
N PRO A 134 4.99 -10.37 -5.73
CA PRO A 134 5.86 -11.01 -6.72
C PRO A 134 6.78 -10.02 -7.45
N GLY A 135 8.10 -10.26 -7.35
CA GLY A 135 9.11 -9.43 -8.00
C GLY A 135 9.44 -8.11 -7.30
N ASP A 136 8.87 -7.86 -6.12
CA ASP A 136 9.17 -6.67 -5.33
C ASP A 136 10.40 -6.88 -4.42
N THR A 137 11.09 -5.79 -4.12
CA THR A 137 12.23 -5.78 -3.19
C THR A 137 11.83 -5.40 -1.75
N TYR A 138 10.61 -4.91 -1.57
CA TYR A 138 10.07 -4.46 -0.28
C TYR A 138 9.24 -5.57 0.38
N GLY A 139 9.41 -5.74 1.69
CA GLY A 139 8.49 -6.54 2.50
C GLY A 139 7.21 -5.77 2.79
N ALA A 140 6.10 -6.47 2.97
CA ALA A 140 4.80 -5.89 3.30
C ALA A 140 4.27 -6.42 4.64
N ILE A 141 3.63 -5.54 5.42
CA ILE A 141 2.86 -5.90 6.62
C ILE A 141 1.46 -5.34 6.48
N SER A 142 0.43 -6.18 6.67
CA SER A 142 -0.97 -5.77 6.66
C SER A 142 -1.65 -6.03 8.00
N PHE A 143 -2.18 -4.95 8.57
CA PHE A 143 -3.06 -4.96 9.72
C PHE A 143 -4.50 -5.12 9.24
N ALA A 144 -5.24 -6.07 9.81
CA ALA A 144 -6.65 -6.22 9.56
C ALA A 144 -7.44 -5.28 10.47
N VAL A 145 -8.33 -4.49 9.89
CA VAL A 145 -9.30 -3.66 10.59
C VAL A 145 -10.68 -4.31 10.43
N PRO A 146 -11.47 -4.49 11.51
CA PRO A 146 -12.72 -5.27 11.46
C PRO A 146 -13.72 -4.79 10.39
N THR A 147 -13.82 -3.47 10.17
CA THR A 147 -14.69 -2.88 9.16
C THR A 147 -14.00 -1.72 8.45
N ILE A 148 -14.50 -1.37 7.26
CA ILE A 148 -14.02 -0.18 6.53
C ILE A 148 -14.41 1.11 7.25
N GLU A 149 -15.58 1.15 7.90
CA GLU A 149 -16.05 2.30 8.67
C GLU A 149 -15.10 2.59 9.83
N ALA A 150 -14.69 1.55 10.58
CA ALA A 150 -13.72 1.70 11.66
C ALA A 150 -12.37 2.23 11.17
N ALA A 151 -11.92 1.80 9.98
CA ALA A 151 -10.71 2.33 9.37
C ALA A 151 -10.87 3.81 9.00
N LEU A 152 -11.98 4.17 8.34
CA LEU A 152 -12.26 5.55 7.91
C LEU A 152 -12.41 6.51 9.10
N ASP A 153 -13.09 6.08 10.16
CA ASP A 153 -13.32 6.90 11.35
C ASP A 153 -12.03 7.15 12.15
N ALA A 154 -11.08 6.21 12.10
CA ALA A 154 -9.78 6.35 12.71
C ALA A 154 -8.80 7.22 11.90
N MET A 155 -9.11 7.58 10.64
CA MET A 155 -8.21 8.38 9.82
C MET A 155 -8.12 9.83 10.31
N LYS A 156 -6.89 10.27 10.59
CA LYS A 156 -6.55 11.67 10.86
C LYS A 156 -5.93 12.35 9.64
N ASP A 157 -5.95 13.68 9.64
CA ASP A 157 -5.38 14.44 8.54
C ASP A 157 -3.87 14.25 8.43
N VAL A 158 -3.18 14.25 9.57
CA VAL A 158 -1.77 13.91 9.69
C VAL A 158 -1.66 12.78 10.69
N GLU A 159 -0.94 11.73 10.32
CA GLU A 159 -0.72 10.56 11.18
C GLU A 159 0.69 10.00 10.93
N ARG A 160 1.34 9.61 12.01
CA ARG A 160 2.65 8.96 12.04
C ARG A 160 2.47 7.53 12.51
N PHE A 161 3.13 6.62 11.83
CA PHE A 161 3.18 5.20 12.14
C PHE A 161 4.63 4.79 12.36
N ASP A 162 4.85 3.98 13.40
CA ASP A 162 6.05 3.17 13.56
C ASP A 162 5.62 1.72 13.73
N ILE A 163 6.17 0.84 12.90
CA ILE A 163 5.90 -0.58 12.91
C ILE A 163 7.14 -1.27 13.45
N GLU A 164 6.97 -2.04 14.52
CA GLU A 164 8.04 -2.81 15.13
C GLU A 164 7.78 -4.32 15.07
N ILE A 165 8.85 -5.08 14.86
CA ILE A 165 8.86 -6.54 14.97
C ILE A 165 9.99 -6.90 15.92
N GLY A 166 9.68 -7.64 16.99
CA GLY A 166 10.68 -8.02 17.99
C GLY A 166 11.38 -6.81 18.64
N GLY A 167 10.68 -5.68 18.79
CA GLY A 167 11.21 -4.43 19.36
C GLY A 167 12.12 -3.63 18.42
N LYS A 168 12.25 -4.03 17.15
CA LYS A 168 12.98 -3.28 16.13
C LYS A 168 11.98 -2.59 15.20
N SER A 169 12.12 -1.28 15.00
CA SER A 169 11.40 -0.55 13.96
C SER A 169 11.79 -1.05 12.57
N VAL A 170 10.79 -1.39 11.76
CA VAL A 170 10.95 -1.95 10.40
C VAL A 170 10.29 -1.09 9.31
N ALA A 171 9.42 -0.16 9.70
CA ALA A 171 8.83 0.83 8.80
C ALA A 171 8.33 2.02 9.60
N LYS A 172 8.58 3.22 9.08
CA LYS A 172 8.00 4.47 9.59
C LYS A 172 7.32 5.18 8.44
N VAL A 173 6.07 5.60 8.66
CA VAL A 173 5.34 6.34 7.63
C VAL A 173 4.64 7.51 8.29
N GLU A 174 4.73 8.67 7.67
CA GLU A 174 3.90 9.82 8.03
C GLU A 174 3.13 10.23 6.79
N TRP A 175 1.80 10.25 6.89
CA TRP A 175 0.95 10.84 5.86
C TRP A 175 0.45 12.23 6.28
N HIS A 176 0.01 12.98 5.28
CA HIS A 176 -0.76 14.23 5.45
C HIS A 176 -1.98 14.18 4.52
N SER A 177 -2.90 15.14 4.62
CA SER A 177 -4.14 15.16 3.81
C SER A 177 -4.97 13.87 3.94
N GLY A 178 -4.89 13.22 5.09
CA GLY A 178 -5.58 11.97 5.37
C GLY A 178 -7.10 12.13 5.42
N LEU A 179 -7.64 13.29 5.79
CA LEU A 179 -9.09 13.50 5.77
C LEU A 179 -9.64 13.57 4.34
N MET A 180 -8.88 14.19 3.42
CA MET A 180 -9.19 14.13 1.98
C MET A 180 -9.18 12.68 1.50
N ALA A 181 -8.18 11.89 1.90
CA ALA A 181 -8.09 10.49 1.51
C ALA A 181 -9.24 9.64 2.06
N ARG A 182 -9.63 9.87 3.31
CA ARG A 182 -10.81 9.28 3.95
C ARG A 182 -12.07 9.57 3.15
N ASP A 183 -12.28 10.82 2.78
CA ASP A 183 -13.50 11.23 2.08
C ASP A 183 -13.54 10.63 0.66
N LYS A 184 -12.41 10.58 -0.05
CA LYS A 184 -12.27 9.89 -1.35
C LYS A 184 -12.50 8.38 -1.26
N LEU A 185 -11.99 7.73 -0.22
CA LEU A 185 -12.27 6.31 0.03
C LEU A 185 -13.75 6.08 0.31
N ARG A 186 -14.36 6.92 1.16
CA ARG A 186 -15.78 6.82 1.50
C ARG A 186 -16.67 6.99 0.26
N GLU A 187 -16.33 7.92 -0.63
CA GLU A 187 -17.01 8.07 -1.93
C GLU A 187 -16.95 6.77 -2.75
N CYS A 188 -15.77 6.15 -2.84
CA CYS A 188 -15.59 4.90 -3.58
C CYS A 188 -16.39 3.75 -2.95
N VAL A 189 -16.26 3.53 -1.64
CA VAL A 189 -16.90 2.41 -0.92
C VAL A 189 -18.42 2.48 -1.00
N ASN A 190 -18.98 3.70 -1.00
CA ASN A 190 -20.42 3.91 -1.11
C ASN A 190 -20.94 3.84 -2.56
N ALA A 191 -20.06 3.74 -3.55
CA ALA A 191 -20.47 3.60 -4.94
C ALA A 191 -21.22 2.28 -5.11
N ARG A 192 -22.39 2.33 -5.76
CA ARG A 192 -23.19 1.15 -6.09
C ARG A 192 -23.05 0.85 -7.57
N ALA A 193 -23.09 -0.42 -7.93
CA ALA A 193 -23.35 -0.79 -9.31
C ALA A 193 -24.68 -0.17 -9.73
N SER A 194 -24.67 0.60 -10.82
CA SER A 194 -25.92 1.01 -11.47
C SER A 194 -26.61 -0.27 -11.94
N LYS A 195 -27.85 -0.48 -11.49
CA LYS A 195 -28.67 -1.61 -11.94
C LYS A 195 -28.99 -1.49 -13.42
#